data_AF-A0A0J8IMS3-F1
#
_entry.id   AF-A0A0J8IMS3-F1
#
_cell.length_a   1.000
_cell.length_b   1.000
_cell.length_c   1.000
_cell.angle_alpha   90.00
_cell.angle_beta   90.00
_cell.angle_gamma   90.00
#
_symmetry.space_group_name_H-M   'P 1'
#
loop_
_entity.id
_entity.type
_entity.pdbx_description
1 polymer ?
#
loop_
_entity_poly.entity_id
_entity_poly.type
_entity_poly.pdbx_seq_one_letter_code
_entity_poly.pdbx_strand_id
1 'polypeptide(L)' 'MEESHVKIITFKVGDTGCLGSDIKIRILTIQGKQVQLGFEAPRDIPIYRAELVLAPKKRQRQNDKLKSATSE' A
#
# COMPACT_ATOMS: atom_id res chain seq x y z
N MET A 1 13.17 -18.90 -7.29
CA MET A 1 13.89 -17.61 -7.25
C MET A 1 12.93 -16.61 -7.84
N GLU A 2 12.32 -15.75 -7.05
CA GLU A 2 11.30 -14.81 -7.53
C GLU A 2 12.00 -13.64 -8.23
N GLU A 3 11.66 -13.41 -9.49
CA GLU A 3 12.20 -12.32 -10.27
C GLU A 3 11.48 -11.02 -9.92
N SER A 4 12.23 -10.04 -9.42
CA SER A 4 11.73 -8.70 -9.16
C SER A 4 11.60 -7.95 -10.48
N HIS A 5 10.37 -7.68 -10.93
CA HIS A 5 10.15 -6.89 -12.14
C HIS A 5 9.84 -5.43 -11.79
N VAL A 6 10.54 -4.50 -12.44
CA VAL A 6 10.27 -3.07 -12.32
C VAL A 6 9.40 -2.63 -13.48
N LYS A 7 8.22 -2.10 -13.17
CA LYS A 7 7.34 -1.46 -14.17
C LYS A 7 7.38 0.05 -14.00
N ILE A 8 7.79 0.74 -15.05
CA ILE A 8 7.84 2.21 -15.07
C ILE A 8 6.54 2.72 -15.67
N ILE A 9 5.86 3.60 -14.93
CA ILE A 9 4.61 4.25 -15.35
C ILE A 9 4.77 5.74 -15.05
N THR A 10 4.39 6.58 -16.01
CA THR A 10 4.43 8.04 -15.87
C THR A 10 3.05 8.54 -15.48
N PHE A 11 2.98 9.29 -14.38
CA PHE A 11 1.76 9.92 -13.89
C PHE A 11 1.89 11.44 -13.95
N LYS A 12 0.77 12.13 -14.23
CA LYS A 12 0.62 13.56 -14.03
C LYS A 12 0.02 13.84 -12.65
N VAL A 13 0.08 15.10 -12.21
CA VAL A 13 -0.61 15.54 -10.99
C VAL A 13 -2.11 15.31 -11.16
N GLY A 14 -2.73 14.67 -10.18
CA GLY A 14 -4.14 14.25 -10.20
C GLY A 14 -4.36 12.82 -10.67
N ASP A 15 -3.36 12.17 -11.28
CA ASP A 15 -3.52 10.79 -11.73
C ASP A 15 -3.55 9.81 -10.56
N THR A 16 -4.18 8.67 -10.82
CA THR A 16 -4.25 7.55 -9.89
C THR A 16 -3.66 6.30 -10.53
N GLY A 17 -2.63 5.73 -9.90
CA GLY A 17 -2.11 4.41 -10.19
C GLY A 17 -2.76 3.35 -9.32
N CYS A 18 -2.89 2.13 -9.83
CA CYS A 18 -3.31 0.98 -9.04
C CYS A 18 -2.14 -0.02 -8.95
N LEU A 19 -1.88 -0.50 -7.75
CA LEU A 19 -0.96 -1.60 -7.48
C LEU A 19 -1.79 -2.82 -7.07
N GLY A 20 -1.89 -3.80 -7.97
CA GLY A 20 -2.85 -4.89 -7.83
C GLY A 20 -4.29 -4.37 -7.81
N SER A 21 -5.16 -5.06 -7.08
CA SER A 21 -6.58 -4.72 -6.94
C SER A 21 -6.88 -3.88 -5.69
N ASP A 22 -5.99 -3.91 -4.71
CA ASP A 22 -6.26 -3.48 -3.34
C ASP A 22 -5.61 -2.14 -2.98
N ILE A 23 -4.59 -1.71 -3.72
CA ILE A 23 -3.82 -0.50 -3.41
C ILE A 23 -3.97 0.50 -4.55
N LYS A 24 -4.36 1.72 -4.21
CA LYS A 24 -4.36 2.87 -5.13
C LYS A 24 -3.36 3.92 -4.65
N ILE A 25 -2.65 4.52 -5.60
CA ILE A 25 -1.66 5.56 -5.38
C ILE A 25 -2.15 6.79 -6.14
N ARG A 26 -2.34 7.91 -5.45
CA ARG A 26 -2.73 9.18 -6.06
C ARG A 26 -1.59 10.17 -6.01
N ILE A 27 -1.31 10.82 -7.13
CA ILE A 27 -0.32 11.90 -7.19
C ILE A 27 -1.07 13.19 -6.87
N LEU A 28 -0.86 13.74 -5.67
CA LEU A 28 -1.63 14.89 -5.21
C LEU A 28 -1.04 16.20 -5.73
N THR A 29 0.28 16.37 -5.61
CA THR A 29 0.98 17.59 -6.01
C THR A 29 2.48 17.35 -6.12
N ILE A 30 3.15 18.17 -6.93
CA ILE A 30 4.59 18.20 -7.08
C ILE A 30 5.04 19.61 -6.71
N GLN A 31 5.88 19.71 -5.67
CA GLN A 31 6.47 20.96 -5.20
C GLN A 31 7.99 20.87 -5.33
N GLY A 32 8.53 21.45 -6.42
CA GLY A 32 9.96 21.38 -6.73
C GLY A 32 10.43 19.94 -6.91
N LYS A 33 11.20 19.42 -5.94
CA LYS A 33 11.70 18.04 -5.91
C LYS A 33 10.87 17.11 -5.01
N GLN A 34 9.87 17.65 -4.31
CA GLN A 34 9.00 16.88 -3.43
C GLN A 34 7.72 16.51 -4.16
N VAL A 35 7.27 15.26 -3.99
CA VAL A 35 6.01 14.76 -4.54
C VAL A 35 5.15 14.31 -3.38
N GLN A 36 3.92 14.81 -3.34
CA GLN A 36 2.93 14.37 -2.38
C GLN A 36 2.14 13.21 -2.99
N LEU A 37 2.31 12.03 -2.40
CA LEU A 37 1.63 10.80 -2.80
C LEU A 37 0.59 10.43 -1.74
N GLY A 38 -0.65 10.24 -2.16
CA GLY A 38 -1.69 9.62 -1.37
C GLY A 38 -1.71 8.12 -1.62
N PHE A 39 -1.84 7.33 -0.57
CA PHE A 39 -1.98 5.87 -0.66
C PHE A 39 -3.33 5.49 -0.06
N GLU A 40 -4.11 4.75 -0.84
CA GLU A 40 -5.39 4.20 -0.43
C GLU A 40 -5.26 2.69 -0.47
N ALA A 41 -5.18 2.08 0.71
CA ALA A 41 -5.03 0.66 0.90
C ALA A 41 -5.95 0.18 2.04
N PRO A 42 -6.39 -1.09 2.03
CA PRO A 42 -7.14 -1.65 3.15
C PRO A 42 -6.31 -1.61 4.43
N ARG A 43 -7.00 -1.56 5.59
CA ARG A 43 -6.37 -1.42 6.92
C ARG A 43 -5.37 -2.52 7.26
N ASP A 44 -5.48 -3.68 6.61
CA ASP A 44 -4.56 -4.80 6.81
C ASP A 44 -3.17 -4.53 6.21
N ILE A 45 -3.06 -3.63 5.23
CA ILE A 45 -1.81 -3.33 4.53
C ILE A 45 -1.23 -2.02 5.07
N PRO A 46 -0.17 -2.08 5.91
CA PRO A 46 0.45 -0.87 6.41
C PRO A 46 1.34 -0.22 5.33
N ILE A 47 1.27 1.11 5.23
CA ILE A 47 2.06 1.92 4.30
C ILE A 47 3.19 2.59 5.08
N TYR A 48 4.43 2.31 4.70
CA TYR A 48 5.63 2.89 5.31
C TYR A 48 6.52 3.56 4.26
N ARG A 49 7.36 4.51 4.68
CA ARG A 49 8.45 5.01 3.82
C ARG A 49 9.59 3.98 3.79
N ALA A 50 10.21 3.79 2.63
CA ALA A 50 11.20 2.73 2.40
C ALA A 50 12.38 2.78 3.38
N GLU A 51 12.80 3.97 3.79
CA GLU A 51 13.89 4.19 4.74
C GLU A 51 13.57 3.75 6.18
N LEU A 52 12.29 3.56 6.52
CA LEU A 52 11.86 3.08 7.84
C LEU A 52 11.68 1.56 7.89
N VAL A 53 11.91 0.85 6.77
CA VAL A 53 11.77 -0.61 6.66
C VAL A 53 13.04 -1.30 7.20
N LEU A 54 13.32 -1.10 8.49
CA LEU A 54 14.32 -1.85 9.25
C LEU A 54 13.61 -2.82 10.20
N ALA A 55 12.90 -3.80 9.64
CA ALA A 55 12.74 -5.13 10.19
C ALA A 55 11.76 -5.95 9.33
N PRO A 56 12.13 -7.15 8.86
CA PRO A 56 11.17 -8.06 8.27
C PRO A 56 10.31 -8.63 9.41
N LYS A 57 9.23 -7.94 9.77
CA LYS A 57 8.24 -8.51 10.69
C LYS A 57 7.37 -9.49 9.90
N LYS A 58 7.91 -10.69 9.65
CA LYS A 58 7.13 -11.92 9.47
C LYS A 58 6.15 -11.99 10.64
N ARG A 59 4.88 -11.62 10.40
CA ARG A 59 3.64 -12.01 11.12
C ARG A 59 2.55 -10.98 10.80
N GLN A 60 1.86 -11.13 9.67
CA GLN A 60 0.42 -10.85 9.69
C GLN A 60 -0.22 -12.09 10.32
N ARG A 61 -0.47 -12.02 11.63
CA ARG A 61 -1.47 -12.89 12.24
C ARG A 61 -2.82 -12.41 11.74
N GLN A 62 -3.36 -13.20 10.83
CA GLN A 62 -4.78 -13.34 10.53
C GLN A 62 -5.62 -13.06 11.79
N ASN A 63 -6.32 -11.93 11.80
CA ASN A 63 -7.25 -11.57 12.86
C ASN A 63 -8.57 -11.10 12.22
N ASP A 64 -9.16 -11.99 11.41
CA ASP A 64 -10.55 -11.91 10.99
C ASP A 64 -11.24 -13.25 11.29
N LYS A 65 -11.50 -13.48 12.58
CA LYS A 65 -12.54 -14.41 13.07
C LYS A 65 -13.05 -13.91 14.41
N LEU A 66 -13.82 -12.84 14.39
CA LEU A 66 -14.80 -12.59 15.45
C LEU A 66 -16.06 -11.95 14.88
N LYS A 67 -16.69 -12.64 13.92
CA LYS A 67 -18.12 -12.52 13.63
C LYS A 67 -18.66 -13.92 13.33
N SER A 68 -19.88 -14.16 13.82
CA SER A 68 -20.77 -15.32 13.59
C SER A 68 -20.44 -16.66 14.27
N ALA A 69 -20.97 -16.85 15.48
CA ALA A 69 -21.93 -17.92 15.83
C ALA A 69 -22.21 -17.81 17.34
N THR A 70 -23.21 -17.00 17.72
CA THR A 70 -24.51 -17.48 18.24
C THR A 70 -24.41 -17.93 19.70
N SER A 71 -24.86 -17.06 20.60
CA SER A 71 -25.39 -17.47 21.90
C SER A 71 -26.52 -18.46 21.67
N GLU A 72 -26.29 -19.70 22.06
CA GLU A 72 -27.22 -20.56 22.82
C GLU A 72 -26.46 -21.71 23.46
#